data_AF-A0A837NDP3-F1
#
_entry.id   AF-A0A837NDP3-F1
#
_cell.length_a   1.000
_cell.length_b   1.000
_cell.length_c   1.000
_cell.angle_alpha   90.00
_cell.angle_beta   90.00
_cell.angle_gamma   90.00
#
_symmetry.space_group_name_H-M   'P 1'
#
loop_
_entity.id
_entity.type
_entity.pdbx_description
1 polymer ?
#
loop_
_entity_poly.entity_id
_entity_poly.type
_entity_poly.pdbx_seq_one_letter_code
_entity_poly.pdbx_strand_id
1 'polypeptide(L)'
;MFSKIWMILAFLAAVGGLFFLGVAGKYTFGYYANPAAKYRHEYMQVVVLALIAALPCWLAASGFLWLARETVPKVVLFSVYSVALFLCALYLLSNLYAFVMWLLNK
;
A
#
# COMPACT_ATOMS: atom_id res chain seq x y z
N MET A 1 21.15 11.04 17.76
CA MET A 1 21.14 11.46 16.34
C MET A 1 20.55 10.39 15.42
N PHE A 2 20.95 9.12 15.60
CA PHE A 2 20.49 7.97 14.81
C PHE A 2 18.95 7.82 14.73
N SER A 3 18.22 7.90 15.85
CA SER A 3 16.75 7.81 15.89
C SER A 3 16.03 8.87 15.02
N LYS A 4 16.58 10.09 14.91
CA LYS A 4 15.96 11.16 14.11
C LYS A 4 15.96 10.85 12.61
N ILE A 5 17.03 10.25 12.09
CA ILE A 5 17.15 9.89 10.67
C ILE A 5 16.11 8.82 10.31
N TRP A 6 15.96 7.80 11.16
CA TRP A 6 14.96 6.74 10.95
C TRP A 6 13.53 7.26 10.97
N MET A 7 13.21 8.22 11.85
CA MET A 7 11.89 8.87 11.83
C MET A 7 11.64 9.68 10.55
N ILE A 8 12.64 10.40 10.04
CA ILE A 8 12.51 11.15 8.78
C ILE A 8 12.31 10.20 7.61
N LEU A 9 13.08 9.11 7.54
CA LEU A 9 12.93 8.09 6.50
C LEU A 9 11.57 7.39 6.58
N ALA A 10 11.10 7.06 7.79
CA ALA A 10 9.77 6.52 8.01
C ALA A 10 8.68 7.48 7.52
N PHE A 11 8.82 8.77 7.82
CA PHE A 11 7.88 9.80 7.38
C PHE A 11 7.86 9.92 5.85
N LEU A 12 9.03 10.02 5.21
CA LEU A 12 9.13 10.07 3.74
C LEU A 12 8.52 8.84 3.07
N ALA A 13 8.79 7.65 3.62
CA ALA A 13 8.22 6.40 3.14
C ALA A 13 6.70 6.37 3.31
N ALA A 14 6.17 6.80 4.46
CA ALA A 14 4.74 6.87 4.70
C ALA A 14 4.03 7.89 3.78
N VAL A 15 4.65 9.05 3.54
CA VAL A 15 4.15 10.06 2.58
C VAL A 15 4.09 9.48 1.16
N GLY A 16 5.13 8.77 0.74
CA GLY A 16 5.14 8.06 -0.55
C GLY A 16 4.02 7.00 -0.62
N GLY A 17 3.83 6.22 0.45
CA GLY A 17 2.75 5.24 0.54
C GLY A 17 1.36 5.88 0.48
N LEU A 18 1.15 7.01 1.15
CA LEU A 18 -0.10 7.78 1.10
C LEU A 18 -0.37 8.37 -0.28
N PHE A 19 0.66 8.86 -0.97
CA PHE A 19 0.53 9.36 -2.34
C PHE A 19 -0.04 8.27 -3.27
N PHE A 20 0.54 7.06 -3.24
CA PHE A 20 0.06 5.95 -4.07
C PHE A 20 -1.34 5.47 -3.66
N LEU A 21 -1.67 5.46 -2.37
CA LEU A 21 -3.04 5.18 -1.92
C LEU A 21 -4.03 6.25 -2.41
N GLY A 22 -3.63 7.52 -2.45
CA GLY A 22 -4.42 8.60 -3.03
C GLY A 22 -4.65 8.43 -4.53
N VAL A 23 -3.62 8.01 -5.27
CA VAL A 23 -3.75 7.63 -6.69
C VAL A 23 -4.77 6.49 -6.82
N ALA A 24 -4.62 5.41 -6.05
CA ALA A 24 -5.57 4.30 -6.07
C ALA A 24 -7.02 4.79 -5.82
N GLY A 25 -7.24 5.59 -4.77
CA GLY A 25 -8.56 6.14 -4.44
C GLY A 25 -9.16 6.99 -5.56
N LYS A 26 -8.35 7.86 -6.20
CA LYS A 26 -8.80 8.70 -7.32
C LYS A 26 -9.29 7.86 -8.51
N TYR A 27 -8.55 6.82 -8.88
CA TYR A 27 -8.90 5.96 -10.01
C TYR A 27 -10.04 5.00 -9.67
N THR A 28 -10.13 4.51 -8.43
CA THR A 28 -11.31 3.77 -7.95
C THR A 28 -12.57 4.64 -8.03
N PHE A 29 -12.50 5.89 -7.59
CA PHE A 29 -13.63 6.82 -7.73
C PHE A 29 -13.98 7.07 -9.20
N GLY A 30 -12.98 7.30 -10.06
CA GLY A 30 -13.18 7.45 -11.50
C GLY A 30 -13.87 6.24 -12.15
N TYR A 31 -13.58 5.02 -11.68
CA TYR A 31 -14.24 3.81 -12.12
C TYR A 31 -15.74 3.79 -11.78
N TYR A 32 -16.15 4.24 -10.61
CA TYR A 32 -17.57 4.23 -10.23
C TYR A 32 -18.34 5.45 -10.74
N ALA A 33 -17.69 6.62 -10.81
CA ALA A 33 -18.31 7.86 -11.23
C ALA A 33 -18.57 7.95 -12.74
N ASN A 34 -17.80 7.23 -13.58
CA ASN A 34 -17.90 7.29 -15.03
C ASN A 34 -18.21 5.92 -15.66
N PRO A 35 -19.43 5.38 -15.49
CA PRO A 35 -19.78 4.06 -16.00
C PRO A 35 -19.77 3.95 -17.53
N ALA A 36 -19.96 5.07 -18.25
CA ALA A 36 -19.98 5.13 -19.71
C ALA A 36 -18.59 5.33 -20.35
N ALA A 37 -17.51 5.42 -19.57
CA ALA A 37 -16.17 5.63 -20.10
C ALA A 37 -15.70 4.41 -20.91
N LYS A 38 -15.26 4.65 -22.15
CA LYS A 38 -14.82 3.61 -23.11
C LYS A 38 -13.70 2.71 -22.56
N TYR A 39 -12.83 3.25 -21.71
CA TYR A 39 -11.66 2.57 -21.15
C TYR A 39 -11.74 2.41 -19.63
N ARG A 40 -12.95 2.29 -19.09
CA ARG A 40 -13.21 2.22 -17.64
C ARG A 40 -12.38 1.14 -16.91
N HIS A 41 -12.12 0.00 -17.55
CA HIS A 41 -11.34 -1.09 -16.96
C HIS A 41 -9.86 -0.75 -16.77
N GLU A 42 -9.30 0.19 -17.53
CA GLU A 42 -7.92 0.66 -17.35
C GLU A 42 -7.74 1.37 -16.01
N TYR A 43 -8.80 2.01 -15.48
CA TYR A 43 -8.76 2.58 -14.13
C TYR A 43 -8.45 1.52 -13.07
N MET A 44 -9.00 0.30 -13.20
CA MET A 44 -8.72 -0.78 -12.26
C MET A 44 -7.28 -1.29 -12.38
N GLN A 45 -6.69 -1.28 -13.59
CA GLN A 45 -5.27 -1.59 -13.76
C GLN A 45 -4.39 -0.57 -13.03
N VAL A 46 -4.70 0.73 -13.15
CA VAL A 46 -3.98 1.80 -12.43
C VAL A 46 -4.13 1.65 -10.92
N VAL A 47 -5.33 1.29 -10.42
CA VAL A 47 -5.56 1.01 -8.99
C VAL A 47 -4.64 -0.11 -8.51
N VAL A 48 -4.57 -1.22 -9.23
CA VAL A 48 -3.72 -2.36 -8.87
C VAL A 48 -2.24 -1.95 -8.86
N LEU A 49 -1.76 -1.24 -9.89
CA LEU A 49 -0.37 -0.77 -9.95
C LEU A 49 -0.04 0.19 -8.79
N ALA A 50 -0.96 1.09 -8.46
CA ALA A 50 -0.79 2.02 -7.35
C ALA A 50 -0.72 1.29 -6.00
N LEU A 51 -1.54 0.26 -5.78
CA LEU A 51 -1.48 -0.56 -4.57
C LEU A 51 -0.17 -1.36 -4.46
N ILE A 52 0.31 -1.92 -5.58
CA ILE A 52 1.62 -2.60 -5.65
C ILE A 52 2.75 -1.62 -5.31
N ALA A 53 2.70 -0.39 -5.84
CA ALA A 53 3.69 0.65 -5.55
C ALA A 53 3.63 1.16 -4.10
N ALA A 54 2.44 1.18 -3.49
CA ALA A 54 2.28 1.57 -2.08
C ALA A 54 2.91 0.57 -1.11
N LEU A 55 2.87 -0.73 -1.43
CA LEU A 55 3.36 -1.81 -0.57
C LEU A 55 4.83 -1.63 -0.10
N PRO A 56 5.84 -1.45 -0.98
CA PRO A 56 7.22 -1.28 -0.55
C PRO A 56 7.42 -0.01 0.29
N CYS A 57 6.63 1.05 0.05
CA CYS A 57 6.66 2.26 0.85
C CYS A 57 6.19 2.00 2.30
N TRP A 58 5.08 1.29 2.48
CA TRP A 58 4.57 0.95 3.81
C TRP A 58 5.44 -0.06 4.55
N LEU A 59 6.05 -1.02 3.83
CA LEU A 59 7.05 -1.92 4.39
C LEU A 59 8.30 -1.16 4.84
N ALA A 60 8.83 -0.25 4.02
CA ALA A 60 9.97 0.58 4.38
C ALA A 60 9.65 1.46 5.60
N ALA A 61 8.47 2.10 5.62
CA ALA A 61 8.02 2.90 6.76
C ALA A 61 7.96 2.05 8.05
N SER A 62 7.45 0.82 7.96
CA SER A 62 7.39 -0.10 9.09
C SER A 62 8.78 -0.50 9.61
N GLY A 63 9.72 -0.79 8.71
CA GLY A 63 11.09 -1.15 9.06
C GLY A 63 11.85 0.01 9.70
N PHE A 64 11.72 1.23 9.17
CA PHE A 64 12.35 2.41 9.74
C PHE A 64 11.77 2.76 11.12
N LEU A 65 10.45 2.64 11.30
CA LEU A 65 9.83 2.85 12.61
C LEU A 65 10.23 1.81 13.65
N TRP A 66 10.47 0.56 13.24
CA TRP A 66 10.96 -0.47 14.16
C TRP A 66 12.30 -0.09 14.79
N LEU A 67 13.21 0.52 14.00
CA LEU A 67 14.52 1.02 14.47
C LEU A 67 14.39 2.22 15.43
N ALA A 68 13.26 2.92 15.44
CA ALA A 68 12.97 4.05 16.32
C ALA A 68 11.83 3.77 17.32
N ARG A 69 11.47 2.50 17.54
CA ARG A 69 10.26 2.10 18.29
C ARG A 69 10.21 2.58 19.74
N GLU A 70 11.36 2.82 20.36
CA GLU A 70 11.46 3.27 21.75
C GLU A 70 11.09 4.74 21.93
N THR A 71 11.20 5.53 20.86
CA THR A 71 10.92 6.98 20.88
C THR A 71 9.57 7.33 20.26
N VAL A 72 8.94 6.40 19.55
CA VAL A 72 7.70 6.64 18.79
C VAL A 72 6.48 6.19 19.61
N PRO A 73 5.39 6.98 19.64
CA PRO A 73 4.15 6.56 20.28
C PRO A 73 3.63 5.24 19.71
N LYS A 74 3.19 4.33 20.59
CA LYS A 74 2.67 3.00 20.20
C LYS A 74 1.51 3.07 19.21
N VAL A 75 0.69 4.13 19.28
CA VAL A 75 -0.42 4.37 18.34
C VAL A 75 0.10 4.52 16.91
N VAL A 76 1.16 5.31 16.70
CA VAL A 76 1.75 5.54 15.38
C VAL A 76 2.36 4.26 14.82
N LEU A 77 3.08 3.51 15.67
CA LEU A 77 3.62 2.19 15.30
C LEU A 77 2.52 1.24 14.84
N PHE A 78 1.45 1.12 15.62
CA PHE A 78 0.32 0.25 15.31
C PHE A 78 -0.38 0.64 14.01
N SER A 79 -0.59 1.94 13.78
CA SER A 79 -1.18 2.44 12.53
C SER A 79 -0.35 2.06 11.31
N VAL A 80 0.96 2.33 11.32
CA VAL A 80 1.83 2.02 10.18
C VAL A 80 1.91 0.51 9.94
N TYR A 81 1.99 -0.30 11.00
CA TYR A 81 2.02 -1.75 10.88
C TYR A 81 0.71 -2.32 10.35
N SER A 82 -0.43 -1.76 10.78
CA SER A 82 -1.73 -2.19 10.30
C SER A 82 -1.91 -1.93 8.80
N VAL A 83 -1.46 -0.77 8.30
CA VAL A 83 -1.53 -0.46 6.86
C VAL A 83 -0.61 -1.38 6.06
N ALA A 84 0.63 -1.60 6.53
CA ALA A 84 1.55 -2.52 5.88
C ALA A 84 0.99 -3.95 5.85
N LEU A 85 0.44 -4.44 6.97
CA LEU A 85 -0.15 -5.77 7.07
C LEU A 85 -1.37 -5.92 6.16
N PHE A 86 -2.22 -4.91 6.07
CA PHE A 86 -3.36 -4.91 5.16
C PHE A 86 -2.93 -5.00 3.69
N LEU A 87 -1.93 -4.21 3.29
CA LEU A 87 -1.40 -4.27 1.92
C LEU A 87 -0.73 -5.62 1.62
N CYS A 88 0.01 -6.18 2.58
CA CYS A 88 0.57 -7.53 2.47
C CYS A 88 -0.52 -8.59 2.33
N ALA A 89 -1.60 -8.50 3.10
CA ALA A 89 -2.71 -9.43 3.03
C ALA A 89 -3.41 -9.36 1.67
N LEU A 90 -3.66 -8.16 1.15
CA LEU A 90 -4.21 -7.97 -0.20
C LEU A 90 -3.31 -8.59 -1.27
N TYR A 91 -2.01 -8.35 -1.18
CA TYR A 91 -1.03 -8.90 -2.14
C TYR A 91 -0.95 -10.44 -2.07
N LEU A 92 -0.94 -11.02 -0.86
CA LEU A 92 -0.97 -12.47 -0.68
C LEU A 92 -2.27 -13.06 -1.23
N LEU A 93 -3.41 -12.43 -0.97
CA LEU A 93 -4.71 -12.90 -1.42
C LEU A 93 -4.83 -12.84 -2.96
N SER A 94 -4.27 -11.80 -3.61
CA SER A 94 -4.20 -11.74 -5.07
C SER A 94 -3.30 -12.84 -5.67
N ASN A 95 -2.17 -13.14 -5.03
CA ASN A 95 -1.27 -14.21 -5.48
C ASN A 95 -1.86 -15.60 -5.23
N LEU A 96 -2.55 -15.79 -4.10
CA LEU A 96 -3.26 -17.03 -3.79
C LEU A 96 -4.37 -17.28 -4.81
N TYR A 97 -5.14 -16.25 -5.16
CA TYR A 97 -6.16 -16.35 -6.22
C TYR A 97 -5.54 -16.75 -7.57
N ALA A 98 -4.45 -16.09 -7.97
CA ALA A 98 -3.74 -16.44 -9.21
C ALA A 98 -3.20 -17.89 -9.19
N PHE A 99 -2.65 -18.32 -8.05
CA PHE A 99 -2.14 -19.67 -7.87
C PHE A 99 -3.25 -20.74 -7.93
N VAL A 100 -4.41 -20.47 -7.33
CA VAL A 100 -5.59 -21.35 -7.39
C VAL A 100 -6.14 -21.43 -8.81
N MET A 101 -6.25 -20.31 -9.52
CA MET A 101 -6.68 -20.30 -10.93
C MET A 101 -5.72 -21.09 -11.83
N TRP A 102 -4.41 -20.91 -11.63
CA TRP A 102 -3.38 -21.68 -12.33
C TRP A 102 -3.50 -23.19 -12.07
N LEU A 103 -3.70 -23.61 -10.82
CA LEU A 103 -3.94 -25.02 -10.47
C LEU A 103 -5.21 -25.59 -11.10
N LEU A 104 -6.25 -24.76 -11.26
CA LEU A 104 -7.52 -25.14 -11.89
C LEU A 104 -7.47 -25.14 -13.42
N ASN A 105 -6.31 -24.83 -14.02
CA ASN A 105 -6.09 -24.75 -15.47
C ASN A 105 -7.14 -23.85 -16.17
N LYS A 106 -7.48 -22.73 -15.52
CA LYS A 106 -8.34 -21.67 -16.02
C LYS A 106 -7.59 -20.35 -16.10
#